data_AF-A0A067TSS1-F1
#
_entry.id   AF-A0A067TSS1-F1
#
_cell.length_a   1.000
_cell.length_b   1.000
_cell.length_c   1.000
_cell.angle_alpha   90.00
_cell.angle_beta   90.00
_cell.angle_gamma   90.00
#
_symmetry.space_group_name_H-M   'P 1'
#
loop_
_entity.id
_entity.type
_entity.pdbx_description
1 polymer ?
#
loop_
_entity_poly.entity_id
_entity_poly.type
_entity_poly.pdbx_seq_one_letter_code
_entity_poly.pdbx_strand_id
1 'polypeptide(L)'
;MLKSLVKRLMGRSKSSKPIPHGTNAGSKLEVHIEDTRIQPSNDKLEIISLPNEILYLIFLYARNLSLIPTPRSLTAQAAHPIELAISHVCRLWRTMSLNYPPLWDTFRYVVPIWPQVKSKDRFAAYIERSGSLLLDIWINFRGHNGTRLNDPAEMFTMLLSQVDRWRRVTILLNGNPSFVHRLKGLHPVNLEHFAVLPQNAAYNSLDSRGLFKPNTFTSGARKLKSVRLITTTYDLFLPPLAHLTTFRLEKQYNARHIQINLPTVLALLAIPTLENLSVIGIKIFDDDNLKYITLERLQDFRCGGEDLAQILPYIQAPRLHSLTLRGGHFPILNPKFVPELTNLILLNCRVPWPELFSISSGITQLTVSENSEGTFHLHAPTIFELTTCWPQLTTLSCNLQFLSYIDLYRGLALSRVDQLFTVRVHQNLLDTWNDRTPDLLPYANGVPLIKSWDDDTNPLIAWHWPYAEDRAEYPFDKTDYDPFMVNSFH
;
A
#
# COMPACT_ATOMS: atom_id res chain seq x y z
N MET A 1 13.59 8.15 -23.55
CA MET A 1 12.75 9.15 -24.24
C MET A 1 11.44 9.43 -23.50
N LEU A 2 10.59 8.43 -23.22
CA LEU A 2 9.28 8.59 -22.54
C LEU A 2 9.36 9.27 -21.15
N LYS A 3 10.30 8.85 -20.28
CA LYS A 3 10.54 9.48 -18.96
C LYS A 3 10.92 10.98 -19.07
N SER A 4 11.64 11.36 -20.14
CA SER A 4 12.03 12.76 -20.42
C SER A 4 10.85 13.59 -20.91
N LEU A 5 9.98 13.01 -21.74
CA LEU A 5 8.76 13.63 -22.23
C LEU A 5 7.75 13.88 -21.09
N VAL A 6 7.52 12.88 -20.23
CA VAL A 6 6.66 13.02 -19.03
C VAL A 6 7.22 14.09 -18.09
N LYS A 7 8.55 14.11 -17.87
CA LYS A 7 9.21 15.16 -17.06
C LYS A 7 9.05 16.57 -17.66
N ARG A 8 9.06 16.70 -18.99
CA ARG A 8 8.82 17.99 -19.69
C ARG A 8 7.35 18.44 -19.63
N LEU A 9 6.40 17.51 -19.72
CA LEU A 9 4.96 17.81 -19.60
C LEU A 9 4.56 18.20 -18.17
N MET A 10 5.15 17.55 -17.17
CA MET A 10 4.86 17.80 -15.74
C MET A 10 5.60 19.01 -15.15
N GLY A 11 6.63 19.53 -15.83
CA GLY A 11 7.54 20.56 -15.30
C GLY A 11 7.14 22.01 -15.57
N ARG A 12 5.99 22.29 -16.23
CA ARG A 12 5.54 23.66 -16.54
C ARG A 12 4.53 24.17 -15.50
N SER A 13 4.98 24.44 -14.28
CA SER A 13 4.26 25.32 -13.35
C SER A 13 5.15 26.54 -13.08
N LYS A 14 4.66 27.73 -13.41
CA LYS A 14 5.43 28.97 -13.43
C LYS A 14 5.73 29.47 -12.01
N SER A 15 7.01 29.72 -11.74
CA SER A 15 7.47 30.61 -10.67
C SER A 15 7.08 32.05 -11.02
N SER A 16 6.11 32.62 -10.29
CA SER A 16 5.89 34.06 -10.25
C SER A 16 6.69 34.64 -9.09
N LYS A 17 7.79 35.34 -9.38
CA LYS A 17 8.47 36.18 -8.39
C LYS A 17 7.59 37.41 -8.08
N PRO A 18 7.49 37.85 -6.82
CA PRO A 18 6.83 39.11 -6.49
C PRO A 18 7.68 40.30 -6.94
N ILE A 19 7.05 41.28 -7.58
CA ILE A 19 7.66 42.56 -7.98
C ILE A 19 7.50 43.54 -6.80
N PRO A 20 8.55 44.29 -6.41
CA PRO A 20 8.44 45.27 -5.34
C PRO A 20 7.77 46.57 -5.82
N HIS A 21 6.92 47.14 -4.96
CA HIS A 21 6.25 48.42 -5.17
C HIS A 21 7.25 49.58 -5.06
N GLY A 22 7.35 50.38 -6.13
CA GLY A 22 7.97 51.70 -6.14
C GLY A 22 6.99 52.74 -6.67
N THR A 23 6.81 53.81 -5.89
CA THR A 23 6.01 55.02 -6.18
C THR A 23 6.77 56.01 -7.07
N ASN A 24 6.21 56.42 -8.21
CA ASN A 24 5.81 57.82 -8.52
C ASN A 24 5.59 58.10 -10.03
N ALA A 25 4.63 59.02 -10.25
CA ALA A 25 4.54 60.04 -11.31
C ALA A 25 4.54 59.64 -12.80
N GLY A 26 3.34 59.70 -13.39
CA GLY A 26 3.04 60.56 -14.54
C GLY A 26 3.84 60.39 -15.83
N SER A 27 3.40 59.48 -16.70
CA SER A 27 3.33 59.71 -18.15
C SER A 27 2.38 58.69 -18.79
N LYS A 28 1.40 59.19 -19.54
CA LYS A 28 0.47 58.37 -20.34
C LYS A 28 1.22 57.95 -21.62
N LEU A 29 1.85 56.77 -21.58
CA LEU A 29 2.24 56.05 -22.80
C LEU A 29 1.15 55.02 -23.11
N GLU A 30 0.43 55.21 -24.21
CA GLU A 30 -0.35 54.14 -24.83
C GLU A 30 0.62 53.10 -25.39
N VAL A 31 0.89 52.06 -24.61
CA VAL A 31 1.58 50.87 -25.09
C VAL A 31 0.56 50.03 -25.84
N HIS A 32 0.59 50.11 -27.17
CA HIS A 32 -0.08 49.16 -28.05
C HIS A 32 0.66 47.81 -27.91
N ILE A 33 0.19 46.96 -27.00
CA ILE A 33 0.64 45.57 -26.92
C ILE A 33 0.00 44.84 -28.10
N GLU A 34 0.71 44.78 -29.22
CA GLU A 34 0.43 43.76 -30.24
C GLU A 34 0.65 42.39 -29.60
N ASP A 35 -0.45 41.76 -29.18
CA ASP A 35 -0.51 40.40 -28.67
C ASP A 35 -0.23 39.43 -29.85
N THR A 36 1.00 39.46 -30.38
CA THR A 36 1.54 38.45 -31.29
C THR A 36 1.77 37.19 -30.48
N ARG A 37 0.67 36.50 -30.14
CA ARG A 37 0.70 35.11 -29.73
C ARG A 37 1.17 34.30 -30.93
N ILE A 38 2.49 34.18 -31.07
CA ILE A 38 3.12 33.14 -31.84
C ILE A 38 2.67 31.83 -31.19
N GLN A 39 1.54 31.28 -31.64
CA GLN A 39 1.20 29.91 -31.33
C GLN A 39 2.26 29.06 -32.04
N PRO A 40 3.15 28.36 -31.31
CA PRO A 40 4.05 27.44 -31.96
C PRO A 40 3.20 26.44 -32.75
N SER A 41 3.36 26.42 -34.08
CA SER A 41 2.72 25.41 -34.92
C SER A 41 3.23 24.05 -34.45
N ASN A 42 2.36 23.33 -33.76
CA ASN A 42 2.64 21.98 -33.26
C ASN A 42 2.67 20.95 -34.40
N ASP A 43 2.36 21.37 -35.64
CA ASP A 43 2.22 20.48 -36.80
C ASP A 43 3.53 19.78 -37.20
N LYS A 44 4.67 20.24 -36.68
CA LYS A 44 6.00 19.64 -36.92
C LYS A 44 6.49 18.70 -35.81
N LEU A 45 5.69 18.42 -34.78
CA LEU A 45 6.10 17.51 -33.71
C LEU A 45 5.96 16.05 -34.18
N GLU A 46 7.09 15.34 -34.25
CA GLU A 46 7.18 13.90 -34.61
C GLU A 46 6.26 12.99 -33.77
N ILE A 47 5.85 13.45 -32.59
CA ILE A 47 4.92 12.69 -31.73
C ILE A 47 3.50 12.63 -32.31
N ILE A 48 3.08 13.62 -33.10
CA ILE A 48 1.74 13.68 -33.69
C ILE A 48 1.65 12.75 -34.91
N SER A 49 2.78 12.41 -35.54
CA SER A 49 2.83 11.43 -36.64
C SER A 49 2.83 9.97 -36.17
N LEU A 50 2.80 9.71 -34.86
CA LEU A 50 2.69 8.35 -34.35
C LEU A 50 1.31 7.75 -34.65
N PRO A 51 1.22 6.45 -34.94
CA PRO A 51 -0.08 5.76 -35.03
C PRO A 51 -0.89 5.91 -33.75
N ASN A 52 -2.22 5.92 -33.90
CA ASN A 52 -3.14 6.15 -32.78
C ASN A 52 -2.98 5.10 -31.66
N GLU A 53 -2.68 3.87 -32.03
CA GLU A 53 -2.43 2.74 -31.14
C GLU A 53 -1.26 3.03 -30.20
N ILE A 54 -0.18 3.61 -30.74
CA ILE A 54 1.00 3.98 -29.96
C ILE A 54 0.67 5.11 -28.99
N LEU A 55 -0.10 6.11 -29.44
CA LEU A 55 -0.56 7.19 -28.57
C LEU A 55 -1.46 6.68 -27.44
N TYR A 56 -2.37 5.73 -27.70
CA TYR A 56 -3.18 5.10 -26.66
C TYR A 56 -2.34 4.34 -25.64
N LEU A 57 -1.32 3.58 -26.08
CA LEU A 57 -0.39 2.92 -25.18
C LEU A 57 0.38 3.94 -24.31
N ILE A 58 0.79 5.06 -24.89
CA ILE A 58 1.44 6.16 -24.14
C ILE A 58 0.46 6.74 -23.11
N PHE A 59 -0.81 6.95 -23.47
CA PHE A 59 -1.82 7.49 -22.56
C PHE A 59 -2.09 6.54 -21.39
N LEU A 60 -2.23 5.24 -21.66
CA LEU A 60 -2.39 4.23 -20.62
C LEU A 60 -1.17 4.13 -19.72
N TYR A 61 0.02 4.13 -20.30
CA TYR A 61 1.24 4.08 -19.52
C TYR A 61 1.38 5.33 -18.63
N ALA A 62 1.07 6.51 -19.15
CA ALA A 62 1.06 7.75 -18.37
C ALA A 62 0.00 7.72 -17.26
N ARG A 63 -1.21 7.20 -17.54
CA ARG A 63 -2.25 6.91 -16.55
C ARG A 63 -1.70 6.03 -15.44
N ASN A 64 -1.23 4.84 -15.77
CA ASN A 64 -0.76 3.86 -14.79
C ASN A 64 0.42 4.39 -13.95
N LEU A 65 1.35 5.13 -14.55
CA LEU A 65 2.41 5.80 -13.80
C LEU A 65 1.87 6.85 -12.83
N SER A 66 0.83 7.61 -13.19
CA SER A 66 0.20 8.56 -12.28
C SER A 66 -0.55 7.87 -11.13
N LEU A 67 -0.91 6.60 -11.34
CA LEU A 67 -1.55 5.83 -10.31
C LEU A 67 -0.55 5.46 -9.20
N ILE A 68 0.72 5.19 -9.56
CA ILE A 68 1.80 4.89 -8.60
C ILE A 68 2.06 6.12 -7.74
N PRO A 69 1.71 6.10 -6.44
CA PRO A 69 1.84 7.33 -5.66
C PRO A 69 3.32 7.59 -5.38
N THR A 70 3.77 8.81 -5.66
CA THR A 70 5.12 9.24 -5.28
C THR A 70 5.05 10.01 -3.96
N PRO A 71 6.13 10.10 -3.17
CA PRO A 71 6.15 10.95 -1.97
C PRO A 71 5.71 12.39 -2.25
N ARG A 72 6.03 12.90 -3.44
CA ARG A 72 5.59 14.22 -3.94
C ARG A 72 4.11 14.26 -4.34
N SER A 73 3.51 13.14 -4.70
CA SER A 73 2.09 13.06 -5.07
C SER A 73 1.14 13.16 -3.87
N LEU A 74 1.62 12.84 -2.66
CA LEU A 74 0.80 12.87 -1.44
C LEU A 74 0.46 14.30 -1.00
N THR A 75 1.37 15.25 -1.23
CA THR A 75 1.12 16.68 -1.02
C THR A 75 0.43 17.32 -2.23
N ALA A 76 0.56 16.73 -3.42
CA ALA A 76 -0.08 17.17 -4.65
C ALA A 76 -1.55 16.73 -4.76
N GLN A 77 -2.35 16.94 -3.71
CA GLN A 77 -3.82 16.98 -3.79
C GLN A 77 -4.35 17.98 -4.85
N ALA A 78 -3.46 18.79 -5.43
CA ALA A 78 -3.70 19.73 -6.52
C ALA A 78 -3.31 19.21 -7.92
N ALA A 79 -2.68 18.04 -8.08
CA ALA A 79 -2.33 17.54 -9.41
C ALA A 79 -3.59 17.07 -10.15
N HIS A 80 -3.89 17.72 -11.27
CA HIS A 80 -4.96 17.28 -12.15
C HIS A 80 -4.71 15.83 -12.61
N PRO A 81 -5.75 14.99 -12.68
CA PRO A 81 -5.65 13.64 -13.24
C PRO A 81 -4.97 13.68 -14.62
N ILE A 82 -4.03 12.78 -14.86
CA ILE A 82 -3.19 12.81 -16.07
C ILE A 82 -4.01 12.64 -17.34
N GLU A 83 -5.11 11.89 -17.29
CA GLU A 83 -6.09 11.75 -18.36
C GLU A 83 -6.73 13.10 -18.74
N LEU A 84 -6.95 13.98 -17.76
CA LEU A 84 -7.39 15.34 -18.03
C LEU A 84 -6.26 16.15 -18.66
N ALA A 85 -5.03 16.06 -18.15
CA ALA A 85 -3.89 16.75 -18.74
C ALA A 85 -3.66 16.33 -20.20
N ILE A 86 -3.72 15.03 -20.50
CA ILE A 86 -3.65 14.46 -21.86
C ILE A 86 -4.73 15.08 -22.76
N SER A 87 -5.97 15.15 -22.28
CA SER A 87 -7.09 15.72 -23.05
C SER A 87 -6.98 17.24 -23.33
N HIS A 88 -6.04 17.93 -22.69
CA HIS A 88 -5.79 19.37 -22.87
C HIS A 88 -4.49 19.68 -23.62
N VAL A 89 -3.76 18.68 -24.12
CA VAL A 89 -2.52 18.91 -24.89
C VAL A 89 -2.81 19.58 -26.24
N CYS A 90 -3.68 18.96 -27.05
CA CYS A 90 -4.13 19.50 -28.33
C CYS A 90 -5.50 18.92 -28.73
N ARG A 91 -6.11 19.42 -29.81
CA ARG A 91 -7.42 18.94 -30.28
C ARG A 91 -7.42 17.45 -30.62
N LEU A 92 -6.35 16.94 -31.26
CA LEU A 92 -6.22 15.53 -31.59
C LEU A 92 -6.22 14.66 -30.31
N TRP A 93 -5.36 14.99 -29.35
CA TRP A 93 -5.27 14.24 -28.09
C TRP A 93 -6.56 14.31 -27.27
N ARG A 94 -7.27 15.45 -27.32
CA ARG A 94 -8.60 15.57 -26.73
C ARG A 94 -9.58 14.57 -27.34
N THR A 95 -9.71 14.55 -28.66
CA THR A 95 -10.61 13.61 -29.36
C THR A 95 -10.24 12.17 -29.05
N MET A 96 -8.95 11.84 -29.11
CA MET A 96 -8.45 10.50 -28.83
C MET A 96 -8.72 10.07 -27.38
N SER A 97 -8.34 10.90 -26.40
CA SER A 97 -8.54 10.58 -24.98
C SER A 97 -10.01 10.42 -24.63
N LEU A 98 -10.90 11.30 -25.12
CA LEU A 98 -12.34 11.20 -24.86
C LEU A 98 -12.98 9.95 -25.49
N ASN A 99 -12.46 9.50 -26.63
CA ASN A 99 -12.95 8.30 -27.35
C ASN A 99 -12.22 7.01 -26.95
N TYR A 100 -11.42 7.03 -25.88
CA TYR A 100 -10.65 5.86 -25.43
C TYR A 100 -11.07 5.42 -24.02
N PRO A 101 -12.10 4.56 -23.90
CA PRO A 101 -12.69 4.15 -22.62
C PRO A 101 -11.71 3.61 -21.57
N PRO A 102 -10.65 2.84 -21.90
CA PRO A 102 -9.69 2.35 -20.91
C PRO A 102 -8.93 3.44 -20.13
N LEU A 103 -8.95 4.68 -20.62
CA LEU A 103 -8.40 5.82 -19.89
C LEU A 103 -9.30 6.28 -18.73
N TRP A 104 -10.58 5.90 -18.75
CA TRP A 104 -11.64 6.37 -17.83
C TRP A 104 -12.21 5.26 -16.94
N ASP A 105 -11.74 4.02 -17.09
CA ASP A 105 -12.19 2.87 -16.30
C ASP A 105 -11.80 2.93 -14.82
N THR A 106 -10.91 3.87 -14.46
CA THR A 106 -10.38 4.04 -13.12
C THR A 106 -10.70 5.40 -12.57
N PHE A 107 -11.43 5.43 -11.47
CA PHE A 107 -11.84 6.66 -10.83
C PHE A 107 -11.18 6.83 -9.46
N ARG A 108 -10.57 8.00 -9.25
CA ARG A 108 -9.98 8.41 -7.98
C ARG A 108 -10.64 9.68 -7.46
N TYR A 109 -11.23 9.56 -6.29
CA TYR A 109 -11.76 10.68 -5.54
C TYR A 109 -10.97 10.92 -4.26
N VAL A 110 -10.42 12.12 -4.15
CA VAL A 110 -9.92 12.71 -2.92
C VAL A 110 -10.74 13.98 -2.69
N VAL A 111 -11.05 14.29 -1.44
CA VAL A 111 -11.74 15.54 -1.09
C VAL A 111 -10.96 16.73 -1.68
N PRO A 112 -11.55 17.49 -2.62
CA PRO A 112 -10.85 18.58 -3.28
C PRO A 112 -10.63 19.73 -2.29
N ILE A 113 -9.42 20.29 -2.29
CA ILE A 113 -9.08 21.50 -1.52
C ILE A 113 -10.01 22.66 -1.91
N TRP A 114 -10.35 22.75 -3.21
CA TRP A 114 -11.15 23.84 -3.75
C TRP A 114 -12.65 23.49 -3.79
N PRO A 115 -13.54 24.33 -3.24
CA PRO A 115 -14.98 24.07 -3.22
C PRO A 115 -15.68 23.96 -4.56
N GLN A 116 -15.09 24.56 -5.59
CA GLN A 116 -15.68 24.69 -6.92
C GLN A 116 -15.66 23.36 -7.72
N VAL A 117 -14.92 22.33 -7.27
CA VAL A 117 -14.81 21.08 -8.02
C VAL A 117 -16.05 20.22 -7.80
N LYS A 118 -16.95 20.23 -8.77
CA LYS A 118 -18.13 19.36 -8.83
C LYS A 118 -17.73 17.90 -9.03
N SER A 119 -17.52 17.22 -7.91
CA SER A 119 -16.93 15.87 -7.89
C SER A 119 -17.87 14.81 -8.45
N LYS A 120 -19.18 15.01 -8.23
CA LYS A 120 -20.25 14.23 -8.85
C LYS A 120 -20.20 14.29 -10.37
N ASP A 121 -20.10 15.48 -10.95
CA ASP A 121 -20.08 15.67 -12.42
C ASP A 121 -18.85 15.01 -13.03
N ARG A 122 -17.70 15.10 -12.35
CA ARG A 122 -16.50 14.37 -12.75
C ARG A 122 -16.74 12.86 -12.71
N PHE A 123 -17.34 12.32 -11.64
CA PHE A 123 -17.61 10.90 -11.56
C PHE A 123 -18.57 10.44 -12.66
N ALA A 124 -19.65 11.20 -12.92
CA ALA A 124 -20.58 10.94 -14.01
C ALA A 124 -19.87 10.85 -15.37
N ALA A 125 -18.97 11.81 -15.64
CA ALA A 125 -18.20 11.82 -16.88
C ALA A 125 -17.28 10.58 -17.02
N TYR A 126 -16.73 10.05 -15.92
CA TYR A 126 -15.93 8.82 -15.98
C TYR A 126 -16.80 7.60 -16.25
N ILE A 127 -17.95 7.50 -15.59
CA ILE A 127 -18.92 6.42 -15.80
C ILE A 127 -19.40 6.39 -17.25
N GLU A 128 -19.71 7.56 -17.82
CA GLU A 128 -20.12 7.71 -19.23
C GLU A 128 -18.98 7.31 -20.19
N ARG A 129 -17.78 7.87 -20.01
CA ARG A 129 -16.66 7.67 -20.95
C ARG A 129 -16.05 6.27 -20.89
N SER A 130 -16.13 5.60 -19.74
CA SER A 130 -15.69 4.20 -19.60
C SER A 130 -16.62 3.21 -20.30
N GLY A 131 -17.81 3.63 -20.75
CA GLY A 131 -18.73 2.81 -21.51
C GLY A 131 -19.20 1.57 -20.73
N SER A 132 -18.95 0.38 -21.27
CA SER A 132 -19.28 -0.90 -20.63
C SER A 132 -18.10 -1.54 -19.87
N LEU A 133 -16.94 -0.87 -19.82
CA LEU A 133 -15.77 -1.43 -19.15
C LEU A 133 -16.04 -1.62 -17.66
N LEU A 134 -15.35 -2.63 -17.09
CA LEU A 134 -15.30 -2.81 -15.65
C LEU A 134 -14.56 -1.64 -14.99
N LEU A 135 -14.94 -1.34 -13.75
CA LEU A 135 -14.53 -0.15 -13.04
C LEU A 135 -13.63 -0.49 -11.86
N ASP A 136 -12.54 0.27 -11.76
CA ASP A 136 -11.68 0.34 -10.58
C ASP A 136 -11.91 1.67 -9.87
N ILE A 137 -12.52 1.60 -8.69
CA ILE A 137 -13.04 2.77 -8.00
C ILE A 137 -12.36 2.89 -6.65
N TRP A 138 -11.69 4.03 -6.43
CA TRP A 138 -11.13 4.40 -5.15
C TRP A 138 -11.67 5.76 -4.72
N ILE A 139 -12.35 5.77 -3.57
CA ILE A 139 -13.04 6.95 -3.07
C ILE A 139 -12.63 7.20 -1.63
N ASN A 140 -12.03 8.37 -1.38
CA ASN A 140 -11.67 8.81 -0.05
C ASN A 140 -12.56 9.96 0.41
N PHE A 141 -13.51 9.63 1.30
CA PHE A 141 -14.39 10.57 1.99
C PHE A 141 -13.81 11.05 3.33
N ARG A 142 -12.59 10.65 3.71
CA ARG A 142 -11.93 11.15 4.93
C ARG A 142 -11.59 12.64 4.80
N GLY A 143 -11.50 13.33 5.94
CA GLY A 143 -11.23 14.77 5.99
C GLY A 143 -12.39 15.68 5.58
N HIS A 144 -13.58 15.14 5.27
CA HIS A 144 -14.74 15.97 4.93
C HIS A 144 -15.37 16.58 6.20
N ASN A 145 -15.10 17.86 6.43
CA ASN A 145 -15.64 18.60 7.58
C ASN A 145 -17.07 19.07 7.31
N GLY A 146 -18.02 18.13 7.22
CA GLY A 146 -19.48 18.32 7.43
C GLY A 146 -20.25 19.33 6.57
N THR A 147 -19.61 20.16 5.76
CA THR A 147 -20.26 21.30 5.07
C THR A 147 -20.73 20.99 3.65
N ARG A 148 -20.36 19.83 3.07
CA ARG A 148 -20.86 19.38 1.76
C ARG A 148 -21.42 17.96 1.80
N LEU A 149 -22.34 17.70 2.73
CA LEU A 149 -22.88 16.35 2.99
C LEU A 149 -23.62 15.72 1.81
N ASN A 150 -24.04 16.51 0.80
CA ASN A 150 -24.85 16.00 -0.31
C ASN A 150 -24.02 15.24 -1.37
N ASP A 151 -22.82 15.73 -1.71
CA ASP A 151 -21.99 15.12 -2.77
C ASP A 151 -21.62 13.64 -2.48
N PRO A 152 -21.21 13.25 -1.25
CA PRO A 152 -20.87 11.86 -0.95
C PRO A 152 -22.05 10.89 -1.10
N ALA A 153 -23.25 11.28 -0.66
CA ALA A 153 -24.44 10.42 -0.73
C ALA A 153 -24.90 10.21 -2.18
N GLU A 154 -24.85 11.26 -2.99
CA GLU A 154 -25.16 11.20 -4.41
C GLU A 154 -24.12 10.40 -5.19
N MET A 155 -22.83 10.64 -4.96
CA MET A 155 -21.74 9.85 -5.55
C MET A 155 -21.84 8.38 -5.16
N PHE A 156 -22.18 8.07 -3.91
CA PHE A 156 -22.39 6.69 -3.48
C PHE A 156 -23.59 6.05 -4.17
N THR A 157 -24.69 6.80 -4.34
CA THR A 157 -25.84 6.30 -5.10
C THR A 157 -25.49 6.01 -6.56
N MET A 158 -24.68 6.87 -7.19
CA MET A 158 -24.13 6.60 -8.52
C MET A 158 -23.20 5.40 -8.54
N LEU A 159 -22.37 5.23 -7.50
CA LEU A 159 -21.48 4.08 -7.37
C LEU A 159 -22.30 2.78 -7.35
N LEU A 160 -23.35 2.74 -6.52
CA LEU A 160 -24.24 1.59 -6.40
C LEU A 160 -24.97 1.25 -7.70
N SER A 161 -25.28 2.23 -8.55
CA SER A 161 -25.92 1.97 -9.84
C SER A 161 -24.99 1.28 -10.85
N GLN A 162 -23.70 1.19 -10.54
CA GLN A 162 -22.69 0.55 -11.39
C GLN A 162 -22.20 -0.79 -10.85
N VAL A 163 -22.94 -1.41 -9.92
CA VAL A 163 -22.51 -2.63 -9.19
C VAL A 163 -22.06 -3.78 -10.10
N ASP A 164 -22.73 -3.99 -11.24
CA ASP A 164 -22.38 -5.05 -12.19
C ASP A 164 -21.04 -4.81 -12.90
N ARG A 165 -20.59 -3.55 -12.93
CA ARG A 165 -19.33 -3.14 -13.54
C ARG A 165 -18.19 -3.10 -12.54
N TRP A 166 -18.43 -3.27 -11.24
CA TRP A 166 -17.36 -3.20 -10.25
C TRP A 166 -16.37 -4.35 -10.45
N ARG A 167 -15.10 -4.02 -10.67
CA ARG A 167 -13.98 -4.97 -10.57
C ARG A 167 -13.22 -4.77 -9.26
N ARG A 168 -12.90 -3.51 -8.93
CA ARG A 168 -12.20 -3.17 -7.69
C ARG A 168 -12.87 -1.98 -7.04
N VAL A 169 -13.21 -2.09 -5.76
CA VAL A 169 -13.84 -0.99 -5.00
C VAL A 169 -13.15 -0.80 -3.67
N THR A 170 -12.68 0.42 -3.44
CA THR A 170 -12.06 0.84 -2.18
C THR A 170 -12.70 2.12 -1.70
N ILE A 171 -13.23 2.12 -0.48
CA ILE A 171 -13.97 3.24 0.10
C ILE A 171 -13.39 3.58 1.47
N LEU A 172 -12.83 4.78 1.61
CA LEU A 172 -12.33 5.31 2.87
C LEU A 172 -13.36 6.30 3.41
N LEU A 173 -13.76 6.15 4.67
CA LEU A 173 -14.89 6.88 5.25
C LEU A 173 -14.48 7.62 6.52
N ASN A 174 -15.20 8.70 6.85
CA ASN A 174 -15.22 9.27 8.19
C ASN A 174 -16.46 8.76 8.92
N GLY A 175 -16.27 8.15 10.10
CA GLY A 175 -17.36 7.68 10.94
C GLY A 175 -18.13 6.51 10.33
N ASN A 176 -19.40 6.39 10.72
CA ASN A 176 -20.26 5.30 10.34
C ASN A 176 -21.04 5.63 9.06
N PRO A 177 -20.87 4.88 7.96
CA PRO A 177 -21.61 5.17 6.74
C PRO A 177 -23.10 4.82 6.91
N SER A 178 -23.98 5.77 6.63
CA SER A 178 -25.44 5.53 6.60
C SER A 178 -25.88 4.49 5.56
N PHE A 179 -24.99 4.14 4.63
CA PHE A 179 -25.30 3.30 3.48
C PHE A 179 -24.96 1.81 3.63
N VAL A 180 -24.42 1.34 4.77
CA VAL A 180 -24.03 -0.08 4.96
C VAL A 180 -25.14 -1.03 4.53
N HIS A 181 -26.37 -0.75 4.96
CA HIS A 181 -27.53 -1.58 4.69
C HIS A 181 -27.81 -1.75 3.19
N ARG A 182 -27.40 -0.79 2.35
CA ARG A 182 -27.56 -0.86 0.89
C ARG A 182 -26.60 -1.84 0.23
N LEU A 183 -25.49 -2.22 0.90
CA LEU A 183 -24.52 -3.19 0.38
C LEU A 183 -24.95 -4.64 0.57
N LYS A 184 -25.83 -4.91 1.55
CA LYS A 184 -26.25 -6.27 1.93
C LYS A 184 -26.81 -7.06 0.76
N GLY A 185 -27.81 -6.51 0.05
CA GLY A 185 -28.51 -7.21 -1.04
C GLY A 185 -27.83 -7.18 -2.41
N LEU A 186 -26.67 -6.53 -2.54
CA LEU A 186 -26.01 -6.37 -3.83
C LEU A 186 -25.40 -7.68 -4.35
N HIS A 187 -25.35 -7.80 -5.67
CA HIS A 187 -24.75 -8.95 -6.38
C HIS A 187 -23.66 -8.49 -7.36
N PRO A 188 -22.48 -8.07 -6.88
CA PRO A 188 -21.43 -7.58 -7.75
C PRO A 188 -20.73 -8.76 -8.47
N VAL A 189 -21.25 -9.14 -9.64
CA VAL A 189 -20.82 -10.32 -10.40
C VAL A 189 -19.35 -10.30 -10.87
N ASN A 190 -18.77 -9.10 -10.99
CA ASN A 190 -17.41 -8.89 -11.51
C ASN A 190 -16.40 -8.45 -10.44
N LEU A 191 -16.82 -8.33 -9.18
CA LEU A 191 -15.97 -7.78 -8.13
C LEU A 191 -14.89 -8.77 -7.73
N GLU A 192 -13.64 -8.34 -7.88
CA GLU A 192 -12.42 -9.08 -7.55
C GLU A 192 -11.78 -8.59 -6.26
N HIS A 193 -11.87 -7.27 -5.99
CA HIS A 193 -11.31 -6.65 -4.78
C HIS A 193 -12.32 -5.72 -4.11
N PHE A 194 -12.46 -5.86 -2.78
CA PHE A 194 -13.33 -5.03 -1.97
C PHE A 194 -12.63 -4.52 -0.70
N ALA A 195 -12.64 -3.20 -0.50
CA ALA A 195 -12.09 -2.60 0.70
C ALA A 195 -12.99 -1.48 1.24
N VAL A 196 -13.28 -1.51 2.55
CA VAL A 196 -14.01 -0.44 3.25
C VAL A 196 -13.30 -0.11 4.55
N LEU A 197 -12.90 1.15 4.68
CA LEU A 197 -11.91 1.59 5.65
C LEU A 197 -12.39 2.84 6.41
N PRO A 198 -13.34 2.70 7.36
CA PRO A 198 -13.86 3.81 8.15
C PRO A 198 -12.86 4.34 9.18
N GLN A 199 -12.78 5.66 9.30
CA GLN A 199 -11.96 6.37 10.28
C GLN A 199 -12.79 6.77 11.50
N ASN A 200 -12.23 6.61 12.70
CA ASN A 200 -12.84 7.05 13.96
C ASN A 200 -14.22 6.42 14.23
N ALA A 201 -14.47 5.20 13.75
CA ALA A 201 -15.68 4.47 14.10
C ALA A 201 -15.59 4.11 15.60
N ALA A 202 -16.15 4.95 16.47
CA ALA A 202 -16.27 4.73 17.91
C ALA A 202 -17.35 3.67 18.19
N TYR A 203 -17.25 2.52 17.52
CA TYR A 203 -18.17 1.43 17.73
C TYR A 203 -17.82 0.75 19.04
N ASN A 204 -18.67 1.00 20.05
CA ASN A 204 -18.79 0.17 21.25
C ASN A 204 -19.47 -1.16 20.88
N SER A 205 -18.96 -1.85 19.85
CA SER A 205 -19.41 -3.19 19.48
C SER A 205 -18.96 -4.15 20.59
N LEU A 206 -19.68 -4.10 21.71
CA LEU A 206 -19.47 -4.92 22.89
C LEU A 206 -19.93 -6.37 22.69
N ASP A 207 -20.50 -6.72 21.53
CA ASP A 207 -21.21 -7.98 21.37
C ASP A 207 -21.07 -8.66 19.98
N SER A 208 -20.02 -8.37 19.21
CA SER A 208 -19.68 -9.19 18.04
C SER A 208 -19.07 -10.53 18.47
N ARG A 209 -19.88 -11.35 19.17
CA ARG A 209 -19.58 -12.74 19.55
C ARG A 209 -19.90 -13.74 18.43
N GLY A 210 -20.36 -13.25 17.28
CA GLY A 210 -20.75 -14.08 16.16
C GLY A 210 -19.58 -14.52 15.30
N LEU A 211 -19.68 -15.74 14.77
CA LEU A 211 -18.86 -16.26 13.67
C LEU A 211 -18.85 -15.27 12.48
N PHE A 212 -17.82 -15.34 11.62
CA PHE A 212 -17.69 -14.60 10.37
C PHE A 212 -18.88 -14.84 9.41
N LYS A 213 -20.02 -14.20 9.69
CA LYS A 213 -21.24 -14.29 8.91
C LYS A 213 -21.28 -13.13 7.91
N PRO A 214 -21.41 -13.40 6.61
CA PRO A 214 -21.51 -12.35 5.61
C PRO A 214 -22.68 -11.39 5.89
N ASN A 215 -22.40 -10.09 5.85
CA ASN A 215 -23.39 -9.02 6.01
C ASN A 215 -23.45 -8.08 4.81
N THR A 216 -22.44 -8.13 3.94
CA THR A 216 -22.38 -7.43 2.65
C THR A 216 -22.38 -8.45 1.52
N PHE A 217 -22.95 -8.11 0.36
CA PHE A 217 -23.05 -8.99 -0.80
C PHE A 217 -23.64 -10.37 -0.50
N THR A 218 -24.70 -10.42 0.32
CA THR A 218 -25.36 -11.67 0.71
C THR A 218 -26.00 -12.39 -0.48
N SER A 219 -26.24 -11.67 -1.59
CA SER A 219 -26.66 -12.24 -2.88
C SER A 219 -25.51 -12.90 -3.65
N GLY A 220 -24.26 -12.77 -3.18
CA GLY A 220 -23.06 -13.39 -3.71
C GLY A 220 -22.11 -12.42 -4.41
N ALA A 221 -20.81 -12.73 -4.36
CA ALA A 221 -19.72 -12.04 -5.07
C ALA A 221 -18.70 -13.08 -5.53
N ARG A 222 -19.03 -13.85 -6.57
CA ARG A 222 -18.33 -15.11 -6.91
C ARG A 222 -16.88 -14.92 -7.38
N LYS A 223 -16.55 -13.75 -7.94
CA LYS A 223 -15.20 -13.43 -8.39
C LYS A 223 -14.33 -12.76 -7.32
N LEU A 224 -14.88 -12.56 -6.11
CA LEU A 224 -14.19 -11.84 -5.05
C LEU A 224 -13.01 -12.67 -4.54
N LYS A 225 -11.81 -12.11 -4.71
CA LYS A 225 -10.54 -12.75 -4.34
C LYS A 225 -9.86 -12.04 -3.18
N SER A 226 -9.99 -10.71 -3.11
CA SER A 226 -9.28 -9.87 -2.16
C SER A 226 -10.25 -9.01 -1.34
N VAL A 227 -10.15 -9.07 -0.02
CA VAL A 227 -10.97 -8.27 0.90
C VAL A 227 -10.09 -7.59 1.94
N ARG A 228 -10.31 -6.30 2.15
CA ARG A 228 -9.64 -5.52 3.20
C ARG A 228 -10.63 -4.75 4.06
N LEU A 229 -10.64 -5.08 5.34
CA LEU A 229 -11.55 -4.53 6.34
C LEU A 229 -10.78 -4.04 7.55
N ILE A 230 -11.40 -3.13 8.31
CA ILE A 230 -10.88 -2.69 9.60
C ILE A 230 -11.49 -3.53 10.72
N THR A 231 -10.67 -3.93 11.69
CA THR A 231 -11.11 -4.74 12.84
C THR A 231 -12.34 -4.18 13.57
N THR A 232 -12.49 -2.87 13.71
CA THR A 232 -13.62 -2.31 14.45
C THR A 232 -14.97 -2.34 13.70
N THR A 233 -14.98 -2.70 12.41
CA THR A 233 -16.19 -2.63 11.56
C THR A 233 -16.32 -3.80 10.58
N TYR A 234 -15.51 -4.85 10.73
CA TYR A 234 -15.46 -5.93 9.75
C TYR A 234 -16.81 -6.63 9.57
N ASP A 235 -17.56 -6.81 10.65
CA ASP A 235 -18.87 -7.44 10.69
C ASP A 235 -19.95 -6.70 9.87
N LEU A 236 -19.81 -5.38 9.74
CA LEU A 236 -20.69 -4.56 8.90
C LEU A 236 -20.45 -4.79 7.41
N PHE A 237 -19.19 -5.01 7.02
CA PHE A 237 -18.76 -5.04 5.63
C PHE A 237 -18.31 -6.42 5.15
N LEU A 238 -18.44 -7.45 5.99
CA LEU A 238 -17.95 -8.79 5.67
C LEU A 238 -18.71 -9.38 4.46
N PRO A 239 -18.04 -9.68 3.35
CA PRO A 239 -18.64 -10.38 2.22
C PRO A 239 -18.53 -11.90 2.41
N PRO A 240 -19.12 -12.71 1.51
CA PRO A 240 -18.85 -14.15 1.47
C PRO A 240 -17.37 -14.45 1.28
N LEU A 241 -16.82 -15.37 2.10
CA LEU A 241 -15.36 -15.65 2.15
C LEU A 241 -14.93 -16.87 1.31
N ALA A 242 -15.87 -17.57 0.66
CA ALA A 242 -15.66 -18.91 0.09
C ALA A 242 -14.58 -19.01 -1.01
N HIS A 243 -14.21 -17.89 -1.65
CA HIS A 243 -13.26 -17.86 -2.77
C HIS A 243 -12.09 -16.90 -2.53
N LEU A 244 -11.92 -16.41 -1.30
CA LEU A 244 -10.87 -15.44 -1.01
C LEU A 244 -9.49 -16.09 -1.05
N THR A 245 -8.59 -15.44 -1.79
CA THR A 245 -7.15 -15.72 -1.77
C THR A 245 -6.42 -14.73 -0.87
N THR A 246 -6.94 -13.52 -0.71
CA THR A 246 -6.33 -12.47 0.10
C THR A 246 -7.33 -11.89 1.09
N PHE A 247 -7.03 -11.95 2.38
CA PHE A 247 -7.84 -11.34 3.42
C PHE A 247 -7.00 -10.48 4.36
N ARG A 248 -7.42 -9.22 4.53
CA ARG A 248 -6.80 -8.23 5.41
C ARG A 248 -7.83 -7.77 6.43
N LEU A 249 -7.56 -8.04 7.70
CA LEU A 249 -8.34 -7.61 8.84
C LEU A 249 -7.44 -6.81 9.79
N GLU A 250 -7.43 -5.50 9.58
CA GLU A 250 -6.37 -4.64 10.11
C GLU A 250 -6.91 -3.57 11.04
N LYS A 251 -6.12 -3.23 12.04
CA LYS A 251 -6.44 -2.16 12.98
C LYS A 251 -5.98 -0.81 12.44
N GLN A 252 -6.84 0.19 12.55
CA GLN A 252 -6.47 1.57 12.24
C GLN A 252 -5.50 2.14 13.29
N TYR A 253 -4.68 3.11 12.88
CA TYR A 253 -3.84 3.89 13.79
C TYR A 253 -4.64 4.37 15.02
N ASN A 254 -4.10 4.11 16.21
CA ASN A 254 -4.71 4.43 17.52
C ASN A 254 -6.07 3.81 17.85
N ALA A 255 -6.59 2.87 17.04
CA ALA A 255 -7.82 2.16 17.41
C ALA A 255 -7.59 1.31 18.67
N ARG A 256 -8.67 0.79 19.27
CA ARG A 256 -8.56 -0.24 20.31
C ARG A 256 -8.44 -1.63 19.67
N HIS A 257 -7.96 -2.59 20.44
CA HIS A 257 -8.05 -3.99 20.03
C HIS A 257 -9.51 -4.45 20.18
N ILE A 258 -9.96 -5.28 19.24
CA ILE A 258 -11.24 -5.98 19.39
C ILE A 258 -11.01 -7.33 20.07
N GLN A 259 -12.02 -7.83 20.77
CA GLN A 259 -12.00 -9.18 21.32
C GLN A 259 -12.70 -10.12 20.35
N ILE A 260 -12.04 -11.21 19.97
CA ILE A 260 -12.61 -12.28 19.14
C ILE A 260 -12.34 -13.60 19.84
N ASN A 261 -13.33 -14.49 19.88
CA ASN A 261 -13.14 -15.82 20.46
C ASN A 261 -12.22 -16.67 19.57
N LEU A 262 -11.50 -17.61 20.18
CA LEU A 262 -10.61 -18.49 19.44
C LEU A 262 -11.31 -19.20 18.26
N PRO A 263 -12.51 -19.81 18.39
CA PRO A 263 -13.19 -20.48 17.26
C PRO A 263 -13.40 -19.60 16.04
N THR A 264 -13.65 -18.29 16.22
CA THR A 264 -13.82 -17.36 15.10
C THR A 264 -12.50 -17.11 14.39
N VAL A 265 -11.39 -16.98 15.13
CA VAL A 265 -10.05 -16.89 14.54
C VAL A 265 -9.72 -18.18 13.78
N LEU A 266 -10.03 -19.35 14.36
CA LEU A 266 -9.79 -20.63 13.68
C LEU A 266 -10.63 -20.77 12.41
N ALA A 267 -11.88 -20.30 12.40
CA ALA A 267 -12.73 -20.30 11.21
C ALA A 267 -12.17 -19.42 10.09
N LEU A 268 -11.52 -18.30 10.44
CA LEU A 268 -10.82 -17.46 9.47
C LEU A 268 -9.60 -18.17 8.88
N LEU A 269 -8.82 -18.82 9.74
CA LEU A 269 -7.65 -19.59 9.33
C LEU A 269 -8.06 -20.80 8.46
N ALA A 270 -9.22 -21.40 8.72
CA ALA A 270 -9.72 -22.56 7.98
C ALA A 270 -10.22 -22.26 6.55
N ILE A 271 -10.06 -21.04 6.02
CA ILE A 271 -10.46 -20.72 4.64
C ILE A 271 -9.52 -21.46 3.67
N PRO A 272 -10.02 -22.43 2.87
CA PRO A 272 -9.17 -23.36 2.13
C PRO A 272 -8.49 -22.73 0.90
N THR A 273 -8.98 -21.59 0.43
CA THR A 273 -8.42 -20.87 -0.72
C THR A 273 -7.43 -19.78 -0.33
N LEU A 274 -7.24 -19.53 0.97
CA LEU A 274 -6.50 -18.39 1.46
C LEU A 274 -4.99 -18.56 1.23
N GLU A 275 -4.41 -17.63 0.49
CA GLU A 275 -2.98 -17.56 0.15
C GLU A 275 -2.29 -16.45 0.95
N ASN A 276 -3.01 -15.34 1.20
CA ASN A 276 -2.48 -14.15 1.84
C ASN A 276 -3.38 -13.75 3.01
N LEU A 277 -2.83 -13.71 4.21
CA LEU A 277 -3.55 -13.29 5.41
C LEU A 277 -2.80 -12.15 6.13
N SER A 278 -3.50 -11.06 6.42
CA SER A 278 -2.99 -9.99 7.28
C SER A 278 -3.98 -9.73 8.41
N VAL A 279 -3.55 -9.89 9.65
CA VAL A 279 -4.41 -9.75 10.82
C VAL A 279 -3.71 -8.97 11.93
N ILE A 280 -4.26 -7.85 12.36
CA ILE A 280 -3.70 -7.12 13.50
C ILE A 280 -4.78 -6.38 14.29
N GLY A 281 -4.57 -6.32 15.60
CA GLY A 281 -5.46 -5.61 16.52
C GLY A 281 -6.64 -6.44 17.02
N ILE A 282 -6.47 -7.75 17.05
CA ILE A 282 -7.37 -8.70 17.70
C ILE A 282 -6.75 -9.10 19.03
N LYS A 283 -7.59 -9.29 20.04
CA LYS A 283 -7.29 -10.01 21.27
C LYS A 283 -8.13 -11.28 21.29
N ILE A 284 -7.49 -12.41 21.55
CA ILE A 284 -8.15 -13.71 21.60
C ILE A 284 -8.58 -13.95 23.04
N PHE A 285 -9.82 -14.37 23.23
CA PHE A 285 -10.31 -14.86 24.52
C PHE A 285 -10.83 -16.28 24.36
N ASP A 286 -10.86 -17.02 25.48
CA ASP A 286 -11.29 -18.43 25.55
C ASP A 286 -10.29 -19.38 24.84
N ASP A 287 -9.18 -19.68 25.53
CA ASP A 287 -8.01 -20.40 24.99
C ASP A 287 -7.98 -21.91 25.30
N ASP A 288 -9.10 -22.45 25.78
CA ASP A 288 -9.13 -23.86 26.16
C ASP A 288 -9.28 -24.74 24.91
N ASN A 289 -8.15 -25.39 24.53
CA ASN A 289 -7.99 -26.43 23.51
C ASN A 289 -7.63 -25.98 22.08
N LEU A 290 -6.54 -25.23 21.93
CA LEU A 290 -5.88 -25.07 20.63
C LEU A 290 -5.55 -26.44 20.01
N LYS A 291 -6.07 -26.68 18.80
CA LYS A 291 -5.73 -27.84 17.96
C LYS A 291 -4.80 -27.39 16.85
N TYR A 292 -4.01 -28.32 16.34
CA TYR A 292 -3.22 -28.08 15.14
C TYR A 292 -4.14 -27.77 13.95
N ILE A 293 -3.76 -26.75 13.17
CA ILE A 293 -4.49 -26.31 11.99
C ILE A 293 -3.54 -26.30 10.81
N THR A 294 -3.97 -26.90 9.70
CA THR A 294 -3.21 -26.92 8.47
C THR A 294 -3.74 -25.88 7.49
N LEU A 295 -2.87 -24.98 7.06
CA LEU A 295 -3.11 -23.90 6.10
C LEU A 295 -2.43 -24.26 4.78
N GLU A 296 -3.07 -25.15 4.02
CA GLU A 296 -2.45 -25.82 2.85
C GLU A 296 -1.96 -24.86 1.75
N ARG A 297 -2.56 -23.67 1.65
CA ARG A 297 -2.29 -22.70 0.56
C ARG A 297 -1.67 -21.39 1.02
N LEU A 298 -1.54 -21.17 2.33
CA LEU A 298 -1.06 -19.89 2.84
C LEU A 298 0.41 -19.70 2.47
N GLN A 299 0.70 -18.61 1.75
CA GLN A 299 2.01 -18.21 1.25
C GLN A 299 2.55 -17.00 2.02
N ASP A 300 1.68 -16.02 2.30
CA ASP A 300 2.06 -14.79 3.02
C ASP A 300 1.19 -14.63 4.26
N PHE A 301 1.83 -14.60 5.43
CA PHE A 301 1.14 -14.33 6.69
C PHE A 301 1.74 -13.12 7.39
N ARG A 302 0.89 -12.13 7.68
CA ARG A 302 1.21 -11.02 8.57
C ARG A 302 0.31 -11.07 9.79
N CYS A 303 0.89 -11.06 10.99
CA CYS A 303 0.10 -10.90 12.20
C CYS A 303 0.75 -9.96 13.21
N GLY A 304 -0.08 -9.32 14.04
CA GLY A 304 0.42 -8.47 15.11
C GLY A 304 -0.41 -8.54 16.39
N GLY A 305 0.30 -8.48 17.52
CA GLY A 305 -0.24 -8.72 18.86
C GLY A 305 0.19 -10.07 19.44
N GLU A 306 0.25 -10.14 20.77
CA GLU A 306 0.73 -11.31 21.52
C GLU A 306 -0.12 -12.56 21.25
N ASP A 307 -1.45 -12.44 21.36
CA ASP A 307 -2.36 -13.59 21.26
C ASP A 307 -2.28 -14.30 19.89
N LEU A 308 -2.12 -13.53 18.79
CA LEU A 308 -1.94 -14.11 17.46
C LEU A 308 -0.55 -14.72 17.25
N ALA A 309 0.47 -14.23 17.97
CA ALA A 309 1.78 -14.87 17.94
C ALA A 309 1.74 -16.22 18.67
N GLN A 310 1.00 -16.32 19.78
CA GLN A 310 0.89 -17.54 20.59
C GLN A 310 0.20 -18.71 19.87
N ILE A 311 -0.63 -18.46 18.84
CA ILE A 311 -1.25 -19.53 18.05
C ILE A 311 -0.33 -20.10 16.95
N LEU A 312 0.73 -19.39 16.56
CA LEU A 312 1.61 -19.80 15.45
C LEU A 312 2.25 -21.19 15.62
N PRO A 313 2.68 -21.63 16.82
CA PRO A 313 3.20 -22.99 17.01
C PRO A 313 2.22 -24.11 16.65
N TYR A 314 0.92 -23.81 16.59
CA TYR A 314 -0.14 -24.76 16.25
C TYR A 314 -0.53 -24.71 14.76
N ILE A 315 0.09 -23.82 13.98
CA ILE A 315 -0.20 -23.64 12.56
C ILE A 315 0.81 -24.41 11.72
N GLN A 316 0.31 -25.29 10.86
CA GLN A 316 1.06 -25.96 9.81
C GLN A 316 0.78 -25.26 8.49
N ALA A 317 1.72 -24.48 7.99
CA ALA A 317 1.58 -23.76 6.73
C ALA A 317 2.71 -24.21 5.78
N PRO A 318 2.54 -25.37 5.12
CA PRO A 318 3.61 -26.01 4.34
C PRO A 318 4.12 -25.14 3.19
N ARG A 319 3.30 -24.21 2.68
CA ARG A 319 3.62 -23.30 1.57
C ARG A 319 3.96 -21.87 2.01
N LEU A 320 4.13 -21.63 3.31
CA LEU A 320 4.37 -20.29 3.83
C LEU A 320 5.75 -19.81 3.40
N HIS A 321 5.80 -18.80 2.52
CA HIS A 321 7.03 -18.18 2.04
C HIS A 321 7.43 -16.97 2.86
N SER A 322 6.46 -16.17 3.31
CA SER A 322 6.71 -14.96 4.10
C SER A 322 5.92 -14.94 5.39
N LEU A 323 6.62 -14.63 6.49
CA LEU A 323 6.03 -14.37 7.80
C LEU A 323 6.42 -12.96 8.27
N THR A 324 5.43 -12.12 8.53
CA THR A 324 5.62 -10.81 9.17
C THR A 324 4.96 -10.80 10.55
N LEU A 325 5.75 -10.50 11.58
CA LEU A 325 5.26 -10.35 12.94
C LEU A 325 5.43 -8.90 13.39
N ARG A 326 4.43 -8.37 14.09
CA ARG A 326 4.48 -7.04 14.68
C ARG A 326 4.10 -7.05 16.16
N GLY A 327 5.04 -6.64 17.00
CA GLY A 327 4.88 -6.67 18.45
C GLY A 327 4.91 -8.08 19.03
N GLY A 328 4.88 -8.16 20.36
CA GLY A 328 4.77 -9.41 21.11
C GLY A 328 6.05 -10.25 21.15
N HIS A 329 5.96 -11.42 21.77
CA HIS A 329 7.05 -12.41 21.80
C HIS A 329 7.04 -13.27 20.54
N PHE A 330 8.22 -13.47 19.95
CA PHE A 330 8.38 -14.40 18.85
C PHE A 330 8.15 -15.84 19.37
N PRO A 331 7.23 -16.61 18.77
CA PRO A 331 6.94 -17.96 19.21
C PRO A 331 7.97 -18.95 18.65
N ILE A 332 8.21 -20.04 19.37
CA ILE A 332 9.07 -21.12 18.84
C ILE A 332 8.32 -21.85 17.73
N LEU A 333 8.82 -21.73 16.50
CA LEU A 333 8.23 -22.38 15.33
C LEU A 333 8.91 -23.72 15.07
N ASN A 334 8.11 -24.72 14.68
CA ASN A 334 8.66 -25.97 14.18
C ASN A 334 8.98 -25.82 12.69
N PRO A 335 10.24 -25.99 12.24
CA PRO A 335 10.61 -25.85 10.83
C PRO A 335 9.84 -26.81 9.91
N LYS A 336 9.40 -27.98 10.42
CA LYS A 336 8.58 -28.92 9.64
C LYS A 336 7.19 -28.38 9.30
N PHE A 337 6.71 -27.38 10.04
CA PHE A 337 5.40 -26.76 9.82
C PHE A 337 5.46 -25.62 8.81
N VAL A 338 6.64 -25.06 8.57
CA VAL A 338 6.89 -23.93 7.67
C VAL A 338 8.14 -24.18 6.80
N PRO A 339 8.22 -25.31 6.08
CA PRO A 339 9.44 -25.74 5.38
C PRO A 339 9.85 -24.81 4.22
N GLU A 340 8.91 -24.05 3.66
CA GLU A 340 9.15 -23.12 2.54
C GLU A 340 9.36 -21.66 3.00
N LEU A 341 9.50 -21.42 4.31
CA LEU A 341 9.68 -20.08 4.86
C LEU A 341 11.06 -19.55 4.49
N THR A 342 11.07 -18.49 3.68
CA THR A 342 12.30 -17.87 3.16
C THR A 342 12.42 -16.40 3.52
N ASN A 343 11.32 -15.72 3.84
CA ASN A 343 11.29 -14.30 4.19
C ASN A 343 10.67 -14.09 5.58
N LEU A 344 11.47 -13.60 6.53
CA LEU A 344 11.04 -13.32 7.89
C LEU A 344 11.16 -11.82 8.20
N ILE A 345 10.05 -11.20 8.63
CA ILE A 345 9.98 -9.77 8.95
C ILE A 345 9.53 -9.61 10.40
N LEU A 346 10.39 -9.04 11.24
CA LEU A 346 10.18 -8.88 12.68
C LEU A 346 10.11 -7.39 13.03
N LEU A 347 8.93 -6.91 13.42
CA LEU A 347 8.65 -5.50 13.67
C LEU A 347 8.33 -5.26 15.14
N ASN A 348 9.32 -4.79 15.90
CA ASN A 348 9.25 -4.55 17.34
C ASN A 348 8.84 -5.81 18.12
N CYS A 349 9.37 -6.97 17.73
CA CYS A 349 9.14 -8.24 18.40
C CYS A 349 10.23 -8.50 19.45
N ARG A 350 9.88 -9.20 20.53
CA ARG A 350 10.84 -9.75 21.49
C ARG A 350 11.26 -11.12 21.01
N VAL A 351 12.49 -11.23 20.52
CA VAL A 351 12.96 -12.44 19.84
C VAL A 351 13.95 -13.18 20.74
N PRO A 352 13.68 -14.47 21.07
CA PRO A 352 14.67 -15.35 21.66
C PRO A 352 15.58 -15.84 20.52
N TRP A 353 16.61 -15.04 20.23
CA TRP A 353 17.40 -15.20 19.02
C TRP A 353 18.12 -16.55 18.86
N PRO A 354 18.68 -17.17 19.93
CA PRO A 354 19.25 -18.52 19.83
C PRO A 354 18.23 -19.58 19.39
N GLU A 355 16.97 -19.44 19.80
CA GLU A 355 15.89 -20.37 19.49
C GLU A 355 15.41 -20.26 18.04
N LEU A 356 15.66 -19.11 17.40
CA LEU A 356 15.35 -18.85 16.00
C LEU A 356 16.19 -19.72 15.03
N PHE A 357 17.29 -20.31 15.51
CA PHE A 357 18.15 -21.21 14.72
C PHE A 357 17.43 -22.45 14.20
N SER A 358 16.31 -22.82 14.83
CA SER A 358 15.47 -23.93 14.36
C SER A 358 14.89 -23.70 12.96
N ILE A 359 14.60 -22.45 12.59
CA ILE A 359 14.01 -22.09 11.29
C ILE A 359 14.97 -21.33 10.37
N SER A 360 16.11 -20.88 10.89
CA SER A 360 17.05 -20.00 10.17
C SER A 360 17.65 -20.62 8.91
N SER A 361 17.72 -21.95 8.82
CA SER A 361 18.35 -22.66 7.70
C SER A 361 17.70 -22.40 6.33
N GLY A 362 16.39 -22.12 6.30
CA GLY A 362 15.65 -21.79 5.06
C GLY A 362 15.51 -20.29 4.80
N ILE A 363 15.87 -19.43 5.76
CA ILE A 363 15.64 -17.99 5.64
C ILE A 363 16.70 -17.37 4.71
N THR A 364 16.22 -16.75 3.63
CA THR A 364 17.03 -16.02 2.66
C THR A 364 16.99 -14.52 2.87
N GLN A 365 15.90 -14.01 3.45
CA GLN A 365 15.68 -12.60 3.74
C GLN A 365 15.20 -12.44 5.19
N LEU A 366 15.92 -11.64 5.96
CA LEU A 366 15.55 -11.28 7.33
C LEU A 366 15.41 -9.77 7.43
N THR A 367 14.27 -9.30 7.93
CA THR A 367 14.08 -7.91 8.31
C THR A 367 13.87 -7.81 9.80
N VAL A 368 14.60 -6.87 10.41
CA VAL A 368 14.48 -6.52 11.82
C VAL A 368 14.26 -5.02 11.93
N SER A 369 13.11 -4.63 12.47
CA SER A 369 12.86 -3.27 12.91
C SER A 369 12.64 -3.28 14.41
N GLU A 370 13.51 -2.64 15.18
CA GLU A 370 13.43 -2.66 16.63
C GLU A 370 13.46 -1.24 17.19
N ASN A 371 12.53 -0.98 18.10
CA ASN A 371 12.57 0.16 18.99
C ASN A 371 13.60 -0.08 20.11
N SER A 372 13.54 0.78 21.12
CA SER A 372 14.42 0.75 22.27
C SER A 372 14.45 -0.53 23.11
N GLU A 373 13.40 -1.36 23.03
CA GLU A 373 13.28 -2.57 23.84
C GLU A 373 13.83 -3.82 23.14
N GLY A 374 14.19 -3.70 21.86
CA GLY A 374 14.71 -4.81 21.09
C GLY A 374 16.13 -5.22 21.50
N THR A 375 16.44 -6.50 21.39
CA THR A 375 17.74 -7.07 21.79
C THR A 375 18.59 -7.49 20.59
N PHE A 376 18.14 -7.28 19.35
CA PHE A 376 18.89 -7.68 18.15
C PHE A 376 20.32 -7.18 18.16
N HIS A 377 20.51 -5.90 18.50
CA HIS A 377 21.84 -5.30 18.54
C HIS A 377 22.82 -5.97 19.51
N LEU A 378 22.32 -6.59 20.58
CA LEU A 378 23.15 -7.32 21.56
C LEU A 378 23.59 -8.68 21.01
N HIS A 379 22.73 -9.32 20.22
CA HIS A 379 22.96 -10.68 19.75
C HIS A 379 23.55 -10.74 18.33
N ALA A 380 23.26 -9.75 17.48
CA ALA A 380 23.61 -9.73 16.07
C ALA A 380 25.10 -9.99 15.79
N PRO A 381 26.08 -9.39 16.51
CA PRO A 381 27.50 -9.71 16.29
C PRO A 381 27.76 -11.21 16.43
N THR A 382 27.40 -11.79 17.57
CA THR A 382 27.63 -13.22 17.84
C THR A 382 26.84 -14.15 16.92
N ILE A 383 25.61 -13.78 16.54
CA ILE A 383 24.74 -14.64 15.73
C ILE A 383 25.17 -14.69 14.27
N PHE A 384 25.54 -13.55 13.69
CA PHE A 384 25.84 -13.49 12.26
C PHE A 384 27.32 -13.77 11.96
N GLU A 385 28.22 -13.64 12.94
CA GLU A 385 29.59 -14.18 12.88
C GLU A 385 29.59 -15.71 12.73
N LEU A 386 28.62 -16.40 13.33
CA LEU A 386 28.43 -17.83 13.16
C LEU A 386 27.75 -18.11 11.81
N THR A 387 28.56 -18.16 10.74
CA THR A 387 28.10 -18.42 9.36
C THR A 387 27.24 -19.68 9.23
N THR A 388 27.43 -20.65 10.13
CA THR A 388 26.68 -21.92 10.18
C THR A 388 25.20 -21.77 10.56
N CYS A 389 24.82 -20.72 11.29
CA CYS A 389 23.45 -20.56 11.80
C CYS A 389 22.48 -20.07 10.72
N TRP A 390 22.95 -19.31 9.72
CA TRP A 390 22.11 -18.72 8.67
C TRP A 390 22.68 -18.98 7.29
N PRO A 391 22.79 -20.25 6.85
CA PRO A 391 23.55 -20.61 5.66
C PRO A 391 22.98 -20.04 4.35
N GLN A 392 21.68 -19.73 4.29
CA GLN A 392 21.01 -19.24 3.09
C GLN A 392 20.70 -17.74 3.10
N LEU A 393 21.05 -17.03 4.20
CA LEU A 393 20.70 -15.62 4.34
C LEU A 393 21.52 -14.76 3.38
N THR A 394 20.83 -14.12 2.44
CA THR A 394 21.42 -13.24 1.42
C THR A 394 21.14 -11.76 1.68
N THR A 395 20.04 -11.45 2.38
CA THR A 395 19.63 -10.07 2.66
C THR A 395 19.27 -9.92 4.13
N LEU A 396 19.93 -8.98 4.81
CA LEU A 396 19.59 -8.54 6.15
C LEU A 396 19.18 -7.06 6.11
N SER A 397 17.94 -6.79 6.47
CA SER A 397 17.32 -5.47 6.45
C SER A 397 17.13 -4.97 7.88
N CYS A 398 17.71 -3.83 8.24
CA CYS A 398 17.76 -3.34 9.62
C CYS A 398 17.23 -1.91 9.76
N ASN A 399 16.32 -1.70 10.71
CA ASN A 399 15.87 -0.38 11.18
C ASN A 399 15.89 -0.34 12.71
N LEU A 400 17.00 0.14 13.26
CA LEU A 400 17.28 0.10 14.70
C LEU A 400 17.31 1.53 15.25
N GLN A 401 16.51 1.80 16.29
CA GLN A 401 16.31 3.15 16.83
C GLN A 401 17.58 3.79 17.42
N PHE A 402 18.39 3.02 18.14
CA PHE A 402 19.52 3.56 18.91
C PHE A 402 20.88 3.52 18.21
N LEU A 403 20.93 2.97 17.00
CA LEU A 403 22.19 2.70 16.33
C LEU A 403 22.30 3.56 15.08
N SER A 404 22.76 4.79 15.28
CA SER A 404 23.34 5.60 14.21
C SER A 404 24.79 5.20 13.91
N TYR A 405 25.39 4.30 14.71
CA TYR A 405 26.78 3.89 14.55
C TYR A 405 26.90 2.88 13.42
N ILE A 406 27.65 3.27 12.39
CA ILE A 406 27.92 2.47 11.20
C ILE A 406 28.66 1.15 11.51
N ASP A 407 29.41 1.09 12.63
CA ASP A 407 30.29 -0.05 12.95
C ASP A 407 29.56 -1.39 13.09
N LEU A 408 28.36 -1.41 13.69
CA LEU A 408 27.58 -2.66 13.76
C LEU A 408 27.22 -3.14 12.35
N TYR A 409 26.67 -2.26 11.51
CA TYR A 409 26.23 -2.60 10.16
C TYR A 409 27.41 -2.98 9.28
N ARG A 410 28.55 -2.30 9.46
CA ARG A 410 29.81 -2.62 8.81
C ARG A 410 30.32 -4.00 9.24
N GLY A 411 30.32 -4.29 10.54
CA GLY A 411 30.70 -5.61 11.07
C GLY A 411 29.83 -6.72 10.50
N LEU A 412 28.51 -6.52 10.47
CA LEU A 412 27.57 -7.45 9.85
C LEU A 412 27.86 -7.64 8.35
N ALA A 413 28.04 -6.54 7.60
CA ALA A 413 28.34 -6.59 6.17
C ALA A 413 29.67 -7.31 5.87
N LEU A 414 30.68 -7.13 6.72
CA LEU A 414 32.01 -7.74 6.57
C LEU A 414 32.09 -9.17 7.14
N SER A 415 31.11 -9.62 7.94
CA SER A 415 31.10 -10.99 8.48
C SER A 415 30.97 -12.08 7.41
N ARG A 416 30.56 -11.71 6.18
CA ARG A 416 30.24 -12.62 5.08
C ARG A 416 30.73 -12.14 3.72
N VAL A 417 31.93 -11.57 3.65
CA VAL A 417 32.50 -11.05 2.38
C VAL A 417 32.57 -12.13 1.29
N ASP A 418 32.72 -13.40 1.67
CA ASP A 418 32.81 -14.53 0.73
C ASP A 418 31.44 -14.99 0.18
N GLN A 419 30.34 -14.40 0.64
CA GLN A 419 28.98 -14.74 0.21
C GLN A 419 28.27 -13.51 -0.37
N LEU A 420 27.26 -13.73 -1.23
CA LEU A 420 26.38 -12.67 -1.71
C LEU A 420 25.42 -12.23 -0.59
N PHE A 421 25.97 -11.50 0.40
CA PHE A 421 25.27 -10.97 1.55
C PHE A 421 25.14 -9.46 1.44
N THR A 422 23.91 -8.95 1.51
CA THR A 422 23.60 -7.52 1.47
C THR A 422 22.97 -7.09 2.77
N VAL A 423 23.57 -6.08 3.42
CA VAL A 423 22.92 -5.38 4.53
C VAL A 423 22.14 -4.20 3.96
N ARG A 424 20.89 -4.02 4.37
CA ARG A 424 20.04 -2.91 3.95
C ARG A 424 19.59 -2.06 5.12
N VAL A 425 19.53 -0.75 4.91
CA VAL A 425 19.10 0.26 5.89
C VAL A 425 18.19 1.29 5.24
N HIS A 426 17.52 2.12 6.05
CA HIS A 426 16.74 3.25 5.54
C HIS A 426 17.62 4.29 4.83
N GLN A 427 17.13 4.93 3.76
CA GLN A 427 17.90 5.88 2.95
C GLN A 427 18.41 7.05 3.80
N ASN A 428 17.58 7.61 4.68
CA ASN A 428 17.98 8.69 5.59
C ASN A 428 19.24 8.36 6.39
N LEU A 429 19.38 7.11 6.85
CA LEU A 429 20.55 6.67 7.60
C LEU A 429 21.78 6.54 6.69
N LEU A 430 21.60 5.99 5.49
CA LEU A 430 22.66 5.90 4.50
C LEU A 430 23.15 7.28 4.04
N ASP A 431 22.24 8.22 3.82
CA ASP A 431 22.56 9.62 3.51
C ASP A 431 23.36 10.26 4.65
N THR A 432 22.93 10.04 5.90
CA THR A 432 23.64 10.53 7.08
C THR A 432 25.07 9.99 7.17
N TRP A 433 25.29 8.72 6.84
CA TRP A 433 26.64 8.12 6.83
C TRP A 433 27.49 8.61 5.66
N ASN A 434 26.91 8.76 4.47
CA ASN A 434 27.60 9.35 3.32
C ASN A 434 28.09 10.76 3.63
N ASP A 435 27.27 11.56 4.33
CA ASP A 435 27.61 12.94 4.67
C ASP A 435 28.67 13.04 5.78
N ARG A 436 28.63 12.15 6.78
CA ARG A 436 29.49 12.25 7.97
C ARG A 436 30.74 11.40 7.93
N THR A 437 30.64 10.19 7.40
CA THR A 437 31.69 9.16 7.47
C THR A 437 31.67 8.28 6.21
N PRO A 438 31.85 8.85 5.00
CA PRO A 438 31.79 8.10 3.75
C PRO A 438 32.89 7.04 3.63
N ASP A 439 34.01 7.23 4.33
CA ASP A 439 35.16 6.35 4.41
C ASP A 439 34.88 5.04 5.17
N LEU A 440 33.86 5.03 6.03
CA LEU A 440 33.47 3.84 6.81
C LEU A 440 32.46 2.94 6.07
N LEU A 441 31.92 3.38 4.93
CA LEU A 441 30.98 2.57 4.16
C LEU A 441 31.73 1.42 3.46
N PRO A 442 31.35 0.16 3.74
CA PRO A 442 32.08 -0.97 3.22
C PRO A 442 31.76 -1.20 1.73
N TYR A 443 32.81 -1.40 0.94
CA TYR A 443 32.73 -1.80 -0.46
C TYR A 443 33.44 -3.16 -0.65
N ALA A 444 32.85 -4.03 -1.45
CA ALA A 444 33.49 -5.25 -1.94
C ALA A 444 33.48 -5.21 -3.46
N ASN A 445 34.66 -5.30 -4.10
CA ASN A 445 34.80 -5.23 -5.56
C ASN A 445 34.13 -3.98 -6.18
N GLY A 446 34.17 -2.84 -5.47
CA GLY A 446 33.54 -1.60 -5.89
C GLY A 446 32.01 -1.55 -5.74
N VAL A 447 31.38 -2.61 -5.22
CA VAL A 447 29.94 -2.65 -4.93
C VAL A 447 29.71 -2.33 -3.45
N PRO A 448 28.78 -1.40 -3.12
CA PRO A 448 28.45 -1.11 -1.73
C PRO A 448 27.79 -2.33 -1.07
N LEU A 449 28.35 -2.76 0.06
CA LEU A 449 27.82 -3.88 0.84
C LEU A 449 26.59 -3.49 1.68
N ILE A 450 26.46 -2.20 1.98
CA ILE A 450 25.28 -1.61 2.60
C ILE A 450 24.47 -0.88 1.53
N LYS A 451 23.18 -1.22 1.41
CA LYS A 451 22.27 -0.60 0.44
C LYS A 451 21.11 0.09 1.14
N SER A 452 20.53 1.08 0.46
CA SER A 452 19.23 1.59 0.86
C SER A 452 18.17 0.55 0.58
N TRP A 453 17.23 0.44 1.50
CA TRP A 453 16.06 -0.39 1.34
C TRP A 453 14.86 0.42 0.82
N ASP A 454 15.00 1.74 0.60
CA ASP A 454 13.91 2.57 0.04
C ASP A 454 13.84 2.46 -1.49
N ASP A 455 14.66 1.60 -2.09
CA ASP A 455 14.52 1.21 -3.48
C ASP A 455 13.16 0.53 -3.70
N ASP A 456 12.55 0.80 -4.85
CA ASP A 456 11.22 0.33 -5.23
C ASP A 456 11.10 -1.20 -5.20
N THR A 457 12.20 -1.95 -5.04
CA THR A 457 12.26 -3.42 -4.96
C THR A 457 12.04 -4.00 -3.55
N ASN A 458 11.94 -3.17 -2.50
CA ASN A 458 11.90 -3.67 -1.12
C ASN A 458 10.49 -4.11 -0.67
N PRO A 459 10.32 -5.35 -0.14
CA PRO A 459 9.06 -5.79 0.47
C PRO A 459 8.60 -4.97 1.69
N LEU A 460 9.46 -4.15 2.29
CA LEU A 460 9.07 -3.34 3.46
C LEU A 460 8.39 -2.03 3.11
N ILE A 461 8.36 -1.68 1.83
CA ILE A 461 7.55 -0.57 1.36
C ILE A 461 6.09 -1.02 1.40
N ALA A 462 5.37 -0.55 2.43
CA ALA A 462 4.01 -0.88 2.89
C ALA A 462 2.92 -1.14 1.82
N TRP A 463 3.12 -0.69 0.59
CA TRP A 463 2.08 -0.63 -0.45
C TRP A 463 2.07 -1.86 -1.36
N HIS A 464 2.88 -2.88 -1.07
CA HIS A 464 3.14 -4.03 -1.95
C HIS A 464 2.67 -5.37 -1.39
N TRP A 465 1.80 -5.38 -0.38
CA TRP A 465 1.32 -6.64 0.19
C TRP A 465 -0.08 -7.01 -0.31
N PRO A 466 -0.28 -8.25 -0.80
CA PRO A 466 0.69 -9.35 -0.90
C PRO A 466 1.74 -9.17 -2.02
N TYR A 467 2.95 -9.68 -1.80
CA TYR A 467 4.13 -9.41 -2.62
C TYR A 467 4.09 -9.99 -4.04
N ALA A 468 3.21 -10.97 -4.27
CA ALA A 468 3.04 -11.62 -5.55
C ALA A 468 2.15 -10.84 -6.54
N GLU A 469 1.47 -9.78 -6.10
CA GLU A 469 0.54 -9.02 -6.94
C GLU A 469 1.26 -7.92 -7.76
N ASP A 470 0.89 -7.77 -9.05
CA ASP A 470 1.49 -6.77 -9.95
C ASP A 470 1.28 -5.34 -9.40
N ARG A 471 2.35 -4.55 -9.38
CA ARG A 471 2.35 -3.14 -8.93
C ARG A 471 1.37 -2.26 -9.70
N ALA A 472 1.14 -2.59 -10.97
CA ALA A 472 0.16 -1.88 -11.80
C ALA A 472 -1.28 -2.11 -11.32
N GLU A 473 -1.52 -3.19 -10.58
CA GLU A 473 -2.85 -3.61 -10.18
C GLU A 473 -3.37 -2.95 -8.90
N TYR A 474 -2.49 -2.60 -7.94
CA TYR A 474 -2.90 -2.07 -6.64
C TYR A 474 -2.34 -0.67 -6.31
N PRO A 475 -2.52 0.33 -7.19
CA PRO A 475 -1.85 1.62 -7.03
C PRO A 475 -2.46 2.53 -5.94
N PHE A 476 -3.38 2.04 -5.11
CA PHE A 476 -4.31 2.89 -4.35
C PHE A 476 -4.06 3.00 -2.84
N ASP A 477 -2.95 2.44 -2.30
CA ASP A 477 -2.81 2.25 -0.84
C ASP A 477 -1.85 3.24 -0.12
N LYS A 478 -1.18 4.19 -0.81
CA LYS A 478 -0.13 5.01 -0.15
C LYS A 478 -0.61 6.02 0.90
N THR A 479 -1.88 6.42 0.86
CA THR A 479 -2.45 7.32 1.89
C THR A 479 -3.09 6.55 3.03
N ASP A 480 -3.29 5.25 2.88
CA ASP A 480 -3.87 4.47 3.95
C ASP A 480 -2.78 3.93 4.86
N TYR A 481 -3.11 3.85 6.13
CA TYR A 481 -2.18 3.37 7.14
C TYR A 481 -2.03 1.85 6.97
N ASP A 482 -0.85 1.39 6.54
CA ASP A 482 -0.47 -0.02 6.72
C ASP A 482 0.03 -0.19 8.16
N PRO A 483 -0.66 -0.98 9.00
CA PRO A 483 -0.22 -1.26 10.35
C PRO A 483 1.04 -2.12 10.41
N PHE A 484 1.65 -2.53 9.30
CA PHE A 484 2.96 -3.18 9.21
C PHE A 484 4.02 -2.28 8.57
N MET A 485 3.70 -1.02 8.27
CA MET A 485 4.67 -0.05 7.77
C MET A 485 5.81 0.14 8.78
N VAL A 486 7.03 0.12 8.26
CA VAL A 486 8.27 0.41 8.99
C VAL A 486 8.60 1.88 8.80
N ASN A 487 8.46 2.66 9.87
CA ASN A 487 8.91 4.06 9.85
C ASN A 487 10.42 4.10 10.14
N SER A 488 11.15 4.93 9.41
CA SER A 488 12.54 5.27 9.78
C SER A 488 12.58 5.80 11.21
N PHE A 489 13.56 5.35 11.98
CA PHE A 489 13.92 6.03 13.23
C PHE A 489 14.86 7.22 13.04
N HIS A 490 15.40 7.39 11.82
CA HIS A 490 16.44 8.37 11.45
C HIS A 490 15.92 9.43 10.48
#